data_AF-A0A0R2AZX5-F1
#
_entry.id   AF-A0A0R2AZX5-F1
#
_cell.length_a   1.000
_cell.length_b   1.000
_cell.length_c   1.000
_cell.angle_alpha   90.00
_cell.angle_beta   90.00
_cell.angle_gamma   90.00
#
_symmetry.space_group_name_H-M   'P 1'
#
loop_
_entity.id
_entity.type
_entity.pdbx_description
1 polymer ?
#
loop_
_entity_poly.entity_id
_entity_poly.type
_entity_poly.pdbx_seq_one_letter_code
_entity_poly.pdbx_strand_id
1 'polypeptide(L)' 'MFATLLASLMVLILSAGLLFVTTTQINHPLNLVVDVVIILGLTLISSHFFGLISWFTICYFIVMILVVTGLYFWRARTV' A
#
# COMPACT_ATOMS: atom_id res chain seq x y z
N MET A 1 1.39 3.55 -24.20
CA MET A 1 1.21 2.22 -23.57
C MET A 1 2.36 1.88 -22.60
N PHE A 2 3.63 2.02 -23.00
CA PHE A 2 4.77 1.77 -22.09
C PHE A 2 4.88 2.82 -20.96
N ALA A 3 4.79 4.12 -21.28
CA ALA A 3 4.89 5.20 -20.29
C ALA A 3 3.80 5.14 -19.20
N THR A 4 2.58 4.75 -19.58
CA THR A 4 1.45 4.60 -18.64
C THR A 4 1.65 3.40 -17.71
N LEU A 5 2.18 2.29 -18.21
CA LEU A 5 2.48 1.10 -17.41
C LEU A 5 3.62 1.35 -16.43
N LEU A 6 4.67 2.05 -16.89
CA LEU A 6 5.79 2.45 -16.04
C LEU A 6 5.33 3.39 -14.91
N ALA A 7 4.51 4.39 -15.23
CA ALA A 7 3.95 5.30 -14.23
C ALA A 7 3.11 4.56 -13.18
N SER A 8 2.24 3.63 -13.61
CA SER A 8 1.45 2.79 -12.70
C SER A 8 2.34 1.95 -11.75
N LEU A 9 3.41 1.34 -12.27
CA LEU A 9 4.36 0.58 -11.46
C LEU A 9 5.12 1.48 -10.48
N MET A 10 5.54 2.67 -10.90
CA MET A 10 6.19 3.63 -10.01
C MET A 10 5.26 4.07 -8.88
N VAL A 11 3.98 4.37 -9.17
CA VAL A 11 2.99 4.71 -8.14
C VAL A 11 2.83 3.57 -7.14
N LEU A 12 2.72 2.32 -7.61
CA LEU A 12 2.59 1.14 -6.76
C LEU A 12 3.82 0.93 -5.86
N ILE A 13 5.03 1.01 -6.40
CA ILE A 13 6.27 0.81 -5.64
C ILE A 13 6.51 1.95 -4.65
N LEU A 14 6.30 3.20 -5.07
CA LEU A 14 6.54 4.37 -4.22
C LEU A 14 5.53 4.42 -3.07
N SER A 15 4.24 4.17 -3.32
CA SER A 15 3.22 4.14 -2.26
C SER A 15 3.44 3.00 -1.28
N ALA A 16 3.79 1.80 -1.76
CA ALA A 16 4.12 0.67 -0.91
C ALA A 16 5.36 0.94 -0.05
N GLY A 17 6.41 1.49 -0.64
CA GLY A 17 7.63 1.88 0.07
C GLY A 17 7.38 2.98 1.09
N LEU A 18 6.58 3.99 0.75
CA LEU A 18 6.22 5.08 1.67
C LEU A 18 5.42 4.55 2.86
N LEU A 19 4.46 3.64 2.62
CA LEU A 19 3.72 2.97 3.68
C LEU A 19 4.65 2.18 4.58
N PHE A 20 5.57 1.39 4.01
CA PHE A 20 6.55 0.64 4.77
C PHE A 20 7.42 1.54 5.65
N VAL A 21 8.02 2.59 5.09
CA VAL A 21 8.90 3.51 5.84
C VAL A 21 8.13 4.26 6.93
N THR A 22 6.95 4.79 6.62
CA THR A 22 6.13 5.51 7.61
C THR A 22 5.69 4.59 8.74
N THR A 23 5.21 3.38 8.43
CA THR A 23 4.77 2.42 9.45
C THR A 23 5.93 1.87 10.29
N THR A 24 7.12 1.66 9.71
CA THR A 24 8.30 1.21 10.46
C THR A 24 8.88 2.28 11.38
N GLN A 25 8.83 3.56 10.99
CA GLN A 25 9.32 4.68 11.79
C GLN A 25 8.39 5.10 12.93
N ILE A 26 7.10 4.76 12.86
CA ILE A 26 6.15 5.06 13.93
C ILE A 26 6.43 4.13 15.12
N ASN A 27 7.02 4.66 16.20
CA ASN A 27 7.28 3.94 17.46
C ASN A 27 6.02 3.45 18.22
N HIS A 28 4.82 3.73 17.70
CA HIS A 28 3.58 3.21 18.26
C HIS A 28 3.32 1.76 17.82
N PRO A 29 2.57 0.96 18.60
CA PRO A 29 2.11 -0.35 18.16
C PRO A 29 1.35 -0.23 16.83
N LEU A 30 1.57 -1.21 15.94
CA LEU A 30 0.83 -1.30 14.69
C LEU A 30 -0.67 -1.31 15.03
N ASN A 31 -1.42 -0.36 14.49
CA ASN A 31 -2.85 -0.27 14.72
C ASN A 31 -3.58 -0.68 13.44
N LEU A 32 -4.17 -1.87 13.46
CA LEU A 32 -4.96 -2.43 12.36
C LEU A 32 -6.00 -1.45 11.82
N VAL A 33 -6.64 -0.67 12.68
CA VAL A 33 -7.67 0.31 12.25
C VAL A 33 -7.04 1.41 11.39
N VAL A 34 -5.88 1.92 11.80
CA VAL A 34 -5.16 2.95 11.06
C VAL A 34 -4.65 2.40 9.74
N ASP A 35 -4.08 1.20 9.74
CA ASP A 35 -3.58 0.53 8.54
C ASP A 35 -4.71 0.32 7.51
N VAL A 36 -5.88 -0.17 7.95
CA VAL A 36 -7.06 -0.36 7.10
C VAL A 36 -7.54 0.95 6.49
N VAL A 37 -7.58 2.04 7.28
CA VAL A 37 -7.95 3.37 6.78
C VAL A 37 -6.96 3.86 5.71
N ILE A 38 -5.66 3.64 5.92
CA ILE A 38 -4.63 4.01 4.95
C ILE A 38 -4.77 3.19 3.66
N ILE A 39 -4.95 1.86 3.76
CA ILE A 39 -5.16 0.98 2.59
C ILE A 39 -6.39 1.43 1.81
N LEU A 40 -7.52 1.68 2.49
CA LEU A 40 -8.76 2.13 1.85
C LEU A 40 -8.59 3.51 1.20
N GLY A 41 -7.95 4.46 1.88
CA GLY A 41 -7.68 5.79 1.35
C GLY A 41 -6.78 5.75 0.10
N LEU A 42 -5.67 5.02 0.16
CA LEU A 42 -4.77 4.83 -0.97
C LEU A 42 -5.44 4.12 -2.15
N THR A 43 -6.30 3.13 -1.87
CA THR A 43 -7.04 2.39 -2.90
C THR A 43 -8.13 3.25 -3.54
N LEU A 44 -8.81 4.11 -2.77
CA LEU A 44 -9.76 5.09 -3.27
C LEU A 44 -9.10 6.17 -4.13
N ILE A 45 -7.91 6.63 -3.73
CA ILE A 45 -7.13 7.57 -4.55
C ILE A 45 -6.73 6.88 -5.87
N SER A 46 -6.20 5.66 -5.79
CA SER A 46 -5.84 4.85 -6.97
C SER A 46 -7.04 4.60 -7.89
N SER A 47 -8.21 4.29 -7.34
CA SER A 47 -9.43 4.06 -8.12
C SER A 47 -9.94 5.30 -8.85
N HIS A 48 -9.66 6.50 -8.35
CA HIS A 48 -10.00 7.75 -9.05
C HIS A 48 -9.21 7.93 -10.35
N PHE A 49 -7.93 7.53 -10.38
CA PHE A 49 -7.06 7.69 -11.55
C PHE A 49 -7.17 6.53 -12.54
N PHE A 50 -7.38 5.30 -12.07
CA PHE A 50 -7.33 4.10 -12.90
C PHE A 50 -8.69 3.42 -13.09
N GLY A 51 -9.71 3.82 -12.34
CA GLY A 51 -11.03 3.19 -12.32
C GLY A 51 -11.15 2.12 -11.23
N LEU A 52 -12.31 2.09 -10.57
CA LEU A 52 -12.54 1.28 -9.36
C LEU A 52 -12.47 -0.23 -9.57
N ILE A 53 -12.88 -0.70 -10.75
CA ILE A 53 -12.80 -2.11 -11.17
C ILE A 53 -11.74 -2.28 -12.27
N SER A 54 -10.64 -1.54 -12.16
CA SER A 54 -9.49 -1.75 -13.03
C SER A 54 -8.60 -2.87 -12.50
N TRP A 55 -7.94 -3.60 -13.41
CA TRP A 55 -6.95 -4.62 -13.02
C TRP A 55 -5.85 -4.01 -12.13
N PHE A 56 -5.47 -2.77 -12.39
CA PHE A 56 -4.45 -2.06 -11.61
C PHE A 56 -4.90 -1.81 -10.18
N THR A 57 -6.13 -1.32 -9.97
CA THR A 57 -6.66 -1.05 -8.63
C THR A 57 -6.79 -2.33 -7.80
N ILE A 58 -7.16 -3.45 -8.43
CA ILE A 58 -7.21 -4.77 -7.76
C ILE A 58 -5.80 -5.21 -7.36
N CYS A 59 -4.83 -5.17 -8.28
CA CYS A 59 -3.44 -5.49 -7.96
C CYS A 59 -2.87 -4.58 -6.87
N TYR A 60 -3.19 -3.29 -6.93
CA TYR A 60 -2.78 -2.29 -5.95
C TYR A 60 -3.30 -2.62 -4.55
N PHE A 61 -4.59 -2.95 -4.43
CA PHE A 61 -5.18 -3.35 -3.14
C PHE A 61 -4.51 -4.60 -2.55
N ILE A 62 -4.27 -5.63 -3.38
CA ILE A 62 -3.60 -6.86 -2.95
C ILE A 62 -2.17 -6.56 -2.46
N VAL A 63 -1.42 -5.72 -3.18
CA VAL A 63 -0.07 -5.32 -2.79
C VAL A 63 -0.07 -4.57 -1.46
N MET A 64 -1.00 -3.65 -1.24
CA MET A 64 -1.12 -2.93 0.03
C MET A 64 -1.37 -3.88 1.21
N ILE A 65 -2.23 -4.89 1.04
CA ILE A 65 -2.46 -5.93 2.07
C ILE A 65 -1.19 -6.72 2.35
N LEU A 66 -0.44 -7.10 1.30
CA LEU A 66 0.81 -7.84 1.45
C LEU A 66 1.88 -7.03 2.18
N VAL A 67 1.99 -5.73 1.89
CA VAL A 67 2.93 -4.82 2.56
C VAL A 67 2.59 -4.73 4.05
N VAL A 68 1.31 -4.53 4.39
CA VAL A 68 0.88 -4.48 5.80
C VAL A 68 1.11 -5.81 6.50
N THR A 69 0.70 -6.93 5.91
CA THR A 69 0.97 -8.26 6.48
C THR A 69 2.48 -8.49 6.71
N GLY A 70 3.31 -8.08 5.74
CA GLY A 70 4.76 -8.13 5.85
C GLY A 70 5.31 -7.26 6.99
N LEU A 71 4.73 -6.08 7.22
CA LEU A 71 5.08 -5.20 8.35
C LEU A 71 4.74 -5.84 9.70
N TYR A 72 3.57 -6.47 9.83
CA TYR A 72 3.20 -7.21 11.05
C TYR A 72 4.18 -8.35 11.31
N PHE A 73 4.53 -9.13 10.28
CA PHE A 73 5.49 -10.22 10.41
C PHE A 73 6.89 -9.74 10.76
N TRP A 74 7.35 -8.64 10.14
CA TRP A 74 8.65 -8.05 10.43
C TRP A 74 8.74 -7.55 11.86
N ARG A 75 7.72 -6.83 12.35
CA ARG A 75 7.67 -6.35 13.73
C ARG A 75 7.55 -7.46 14.76
N ALA A 76 6.78 -8.51 14.48
CA ALA A 76 6.71 -9.68 15.34
C ALA A 76 8.05 -10.41 15.48
N ARG A 77 9.03 -10.11 14.61
CA ARG A 77 10.38 -10.69 14.64
C ARG A 77 11.44 -9.75 15.25
N THR A 78 11.18 -8.44 15.29
CA THR A 78 12.13 -7.42 15.77
C THR A 78 11.81 -6.89 17.17
N VAL A 79 10.60 -7.11 17.67
CA VAL A 79 10.16 -6.86 19.05
C VAL A 79 10.13 -8.17 19.82
#